data_AF-A0A947NLB1-F1
#
_entry.id   AF-A0A947NLB1-F1
#
_cell.length_a   1.000
_cell.length_b   1.000
_cell.length_c   1.000
_cell.angle_alpha   90.00
_cell.angle_beta   90.00
_cell.angle_gamma   90.00
#
_symmetry.space_group_name_H-M   'P 1'
#
loop_
_entity.id
_entity.type
_entity.pdbx_description
1 polymer ?
#
loop_
_entity_poly.entity_id
_entity_poly.type
_entity_poly.pdbx_seq_one_letter_code
_entity_poly.pdbx_strand_id
1 'polypeptide(L)'
;MNNIKDWCISRQLWWGHQIPVWYCGQQYEASKKIMGFHKDVVPQVCAGKIKTYRLRDHGFKPGDKISFESSQTGKIFGIGTITSIKRVTVGAIQLDDPAHGTTYKKRSGLIAAFKRHHPDQSINDDTKVFIYTYIFNPSAKTEGCGEIIAAVGQPKKCPKCKQTNHIRRDPDTLDTWFSSGLWTFSTLGWPEKTQDLKTYHPTTVMETGWDILFFWVARMIMMSQYFMKEVPFKYIYLHGLVLDRHGKKMSKSKGTGVDPIPMMEKYGTDAIRLSLILGTSPGQDFRLYEEKIASFRNFVNKLWNVSRFIMSNCKKMPNGPWNSPPPFPNDYSLSDR
;
A
#
# COMPACT_ATOMS: atom_id res chain seq x y z
N MET A 1 12.84 13.19 -33.38
CA MET A 1 12.28 12.88 -32.04
C MET A 1 13.24 11.91 -31.33
N ASN A 2 14.47 12.34 -31.01
CA ASN A 2 15.55 11.41 -30.65
C ASN A 2 15.88 11.39 -29.15
N ASN A 3 14.96 11.86 -28.31
CA ASN A 3 15.20 12.03 -26.87
C ASN A 3 14.02 11.57 -25.99
N ILE A 4 13.19 10.66 -26.50
CA ILE A 4 12.15 10.00 -25.70
C ILE A 4 12.79 8.75 -25.11
N LYS A 5 13.19 8.82 -23.84
CA LYS A 5 13.64 7.64 -23.08
C LYS A 5 12.42 6.74 -22.84
N ASP A 6 12.58 5.44 -23.03
CA ASP A 6 11.58 4.44 -22.66
C ASP A 6 11.13 4.65 -21.22
N TRP A 7 9.82 4.84 -21.04
CA TRP A 7 9.24 5.03 -19.73
C TRP A 7 9.23 3.69 -18.99
N CYS A 8 10.20 3.50 -18.10
CA CYS A 8 10.32 2.30 -17.27
C CYS A 8 9.99 2.58 -15.80
N ILE A 9 8.76 3.02 -15.47
CA ILE A 9 8.23 2.88 -14.08
C ILE A 9 7.72 1.44 -13.86
N SER A 10 8.44 0.43 -14.36
CA SER A 10 8.04 -0.98 -14.21
C SER A 10 9.21 -1.91 -13.89
N ARG A 11 10.46 -1.42 -13.81
CA ARG A 11 11.63 -2.26 -13.50
C ARG A 11 12.15 -2.11 -12.07
N GLN A 12 11.53 -1.26 -11.25
CA GLN A 12 11.80 -1.17 -9.82
C GLN A 12 10.52 -1.56 -9.06
N LEU A 13 10.64 -2.50 -8.12
CA LEU A 13 9.57 -2.77 -7.16
C LEU A 13 9.44 -1.55 -6.25
N TRP A 14 8.52 -0.66 -6.61
CA TRP A 14 8.16 0.50 -5.81
C TRP A 14 6.95 0.14 -4.95
N TRP A 15 7.15 -0.05 -3.65
CA TRP A 15 6.10 -0.45 -2.69
C TRP A 15 5.13 0.67 -2.29
N GLY A 16 5.20 1.81 -2.97
CA GLY A 16 4.38 2.99 -2.69
C GLY A 16 5.17 4.12 -2.04
N HIS A 17 4.59 5.31 -2.05
CA HIS A 17 5.16 6.47 -1.38
C HIS A 17 4.93 6.33 0.12
N GLN A 18 5.98 6.33 0.93
CA GLN A 18 5.83 6.33 2.38
C GLN A 18 5.01 7.55 2.83
N ILE A 19 4.05 7.33 3.74
CA ILE A 19 3.12 8.38 4.16
C ILE A 19 3.93 9.59 4.70
N PRO A 20 3.61 10.84 4.29
CA PRO A 20 4.30 12.04 4.78
C PRO A 20 3.78 12.46 6.16
N VAL A 21 3.61 11.49 7.06
CA VAL A 21 3.14 11.66 8.43
C VAL A 21 4.27 11.28 9.37
N TRP A 22 4.40 12.07 10.43
CA TRP A 22 5.38 11.90 11.49
C TRP A 22 4.69 11.94 12.83
N TYR A 23 5.19 11.17 13.78
CA TYR A 23 4.70 11.15 15.15
C TYR A 23 5.74 11.76 16.07
N CYS A 24 5.29 12.67 16.95
CA CYS A 24 6.08 13.12 18.08
C CYS A 24 5.98 12.07 19.20
N GLY A 25 6.75 11.00 19.03
CA GLY A 25 7.03 10.02 20.05
C GLY A 25 6.55 8.61 19.80
N GLN A 26 6.83 7.75 20.78
CA GLN A 26 6.39 6.36 20.76
C GLN A 26 4.93 6.29 21.19
N GLN A 27 4.03 5.99 20.26
CA GLN A 27 2.98 5.03 20.59
C GLN A 27 3.70 3.70 20.78
N TYR A 28 3.84 3.26 22.03
CA TYR A 28 4.30 1.90 22.29
C TYR A 28 3.35 0.96 21.56
N GLU A 29 3.85 0.18 20.60
CA GLU A 29 3.12 -1.00 20.15
C GLU A 29 2.96 -1.89 21.39
N ALA A 30 1.73 -1.97 21.90
CA ALA A 30 1.42 -2.90 22.96
C ALA A 30 1.85 -4.29 22.48
N SER A 31 2.76 -4.92 23.22
CA SER A 31 3.09 -6.31 22.95
C SER A 31 1.80 -7.12 23.11
N LYS A 32 1.54 -8.06 22.20
CA LYS A 32 0.44 -9.04 22.38
C LYS A 32 0.56 -9.80 23.71
N LYS A 33 1.76 -9.82 24.32
CA LYS A 33 2.03 -10.43 25.62
C LYS A 33 1.84 -9.40 26.73
N ILE A 34 0.77 -9.56 27.53
CA ILE A 34 0.40 -8.64 28.60
C ILE A 34 0.61 -9.30 29.97
N MET A 35 1.22 -8.56 30.90
CA MET A 35 1.30 -8.93 32.31
C MET A 35 0.52 -7.93 33.16
N GLY A 36 -0.62 -8.39 33.70
CA GLY A 36 -1.52 -7.59 34.52
C GLY A 36 -1.09 -7.50 35.98
N PHE A 37 -1.17 -6.31 36.57
CA PHE A 37 -0.90 -6.02 37.97
C PHE A 37 -2.11 -5.41 38.65
N HIS A 38 -2.38 -5.84 39.89
CA HIS A 38 -3.37 -5.22 40.75
C HIS A 38 -2.96 -3.78 41.10
N LYS A 39 -3.91 -2.84 41.21
CA LYS A 39 -3.69 -1.42 41.51
C LYS A 39 -2.73 -1.15 42.67
N ASP A 40 -2.76 -1.97 43.71
CA ASP A 40 -1.90 -1.80 44.90
C ASP A 40 -0.44 -2.26 44.68
N VAL A 41 -0.20 -3.01 43.60
CA VAL A 41 1.13 -3.51 43.22
C VAL A 41 1.77 -2.61 42.17
N VAL A 42 0.98 -1.91 41.35
CA VAL A 42 1.48 -1.01 40.29
C VAL A 42 2.53 0.00 40.81
N PRO A 43 2.31 0.73 41.93
CA PRO A 43 3.31 1.68 42.46
C PRO A 43 4.63 1.01 42.84
N GLN A 44 4.60 -0.27 43.26
CA GLN A 44 5.78 -1.01 43.67
C GLN A 44 6.64 -1.38 42.47
N VAL A 45 6.02 -1.81 41.36
CA VAL A 45 6.73 -2.04 40.11
C VAL A 45 7.38 -0.75 39.61
N CYS A 46 6.64 0.36 39.67
CA CYS A 46 7.17 1.69 39.33
C CYS A 46 8.32 2.15 40.24
N ALA A 47 8.37 1.69 41.49
CA ALA A 47 9.45 1.95 42.43
C ALA A 47 10.68 1.03 42.23
N GLY A 48 10.77 0.30 41.11
CA GLY A 48 11.94 -0.49 40.74
C GLY A 48 11.90 -1.95 41.21
N LYS A 49 10.74 -2.47 41.60
CA LYS A 49 10.60 -3.91 41.94
C LYS A 49 10.62 -4.76 40.67
N ILE A 50 11.51 -5.74 40.63
CA ILE A 50 11.85 -6.52 39.43
C ILE A 50 11.34 -7.97 39.46
N LYS A 51 10.70 -8.42 40.54
CA LYS A 51 10.17 -9.78 40.68
C LYS A 51 8.69 -9.81 41.01
N THR A 52 7.94 -10.71 40.38
CA THR A 52 6.53 -11.02 40.72
C THR A 52 6.28 -12.52 40.77
N TYR A 53 5.34 -12.94 41.61
CA TYR A 53 4.96 -14.33 41.81
C TYR A 53 3.57 -14.59 41.21
N ARG A 54 3.41 -15.71 40.50
CA ARG A 54 2.14 -16.09 39.86
C ARG A 54 1.86 -17.57 40.10
N LEU A 55 0.62 -17.89 40.43
CA LEU A 55 0.15 -19.28 40.57
C LEU A 55 -0.02 -19.97 39.22
N ARG A 56 -0.33 -19.19 38.17
CA ARG A 56 -0.46 -19.67 36.80
C ARG A 56 0.79 -19.32 36.00
N ASP A 57 1.21 -20.24 35.13
CA ASP A 57 2.18 -19.94 34.09
C ASP A 57 1.52 -19.07 33.00
N HIS A 58 2.07 -17.88 32.77
CA HIS A 58 1.64 -16.98 31.70
C HIS A 58 2.28 -17.32 30.34
N GLY A 59 3.11 -18.36 30.26
CA GLY A 59 3.70 -18.85 29.01
C GLY A 59 4.81 -17.95 28.45
N PHE A 60 5.34 -17.03 29.25
CA PHE A 60 6.47 -16.19 28.85
C PHE A 60 7.77 -16.97 28.82
N LYS A 61 8.76 -16.44 28.08
CA LYS A 61 10.12 -16.96 27.99
C LYS A 61 11.13 -15.85 28.32
N PRO A 62 12.32 -16.17 28.88
CA PRO A 62 13.42 -15.20 28.95
C PRO A 62 13.67 -14.55 27.59
N GLY A 63 13.78 -13.22 27.57
CA GLY A 63 13.89 -12.40 26.36
C GLY A 63 12.55 -11.84 25.83
N ASP A 64 11.41 -12.33 26.32
CA ASP A 64 10.11 -11.81 25.89
C ASP A 64 9.91 -10.35 26.28
N LYS A 65 9.54 -9.52 25.31
CA LYS A 65 9.02 -8.16 25.53
C LYS A 65 7.53 -8.21 25.86
N ILE A 66 7.16 -7.65 27.00
CA ILE A 66 5.78 -7.67 27.50
C ILE A 66 5.30 -6.26 27.86
N SER A 67 3.98 -6.06 27.76
CA SER A 67 3.32 -4.84 28.22
C SER A 67 2.80 -5.03 29.64
N PHE A 68 3.08 -4.06 30.52
CA PHE A 68 2.64 -4.06 31.92
C PHE A 68 1.33 -3.31 32.03
N GLU A 69 0.27 -3.98 32.46
CA GLU A 69 -1.10 -3.44 32.48
C GLU A 69 -1.65 -3.37 33.90
N SER A 70 -2.42 -2.33 34.22
CA SER A 70 -3.25 -2.33 35.42
C SER A 70 -4.51 -3.18 35.18
N SER A 71 -4.65 -4.30 35.88
CA SER A 71 -5.77 -5.24 35.70
C SER A 71 -7.15 -4.65 36.03
N GLN A 72 -7.22 -3.52 36.74
CA GLN A 72 -8.47 -2.82 37.02
C GLN A 72 -8.87 -1.80 35.95
N THR A 73 -7.88 -1.18 35.30
CA THR A 73 -8.14 -0.06 34.39
C THR A 73 -7.88 -0.40 32.92
N GLY A 74 -7.21 -1.53 32.64
CA GLY A 74 -6.76 -1.90 31.29
C GLY A 74 -5.66 -0.98 30.74
N LYS A 75 -5.13 -0.06 31.53
CA LYS A 75 -4.11 0.89 31.08
C LYS A 75 -2.72 0.27 31.17
N ILE A 76 -1.97 0.35 30.08
CA ILE A 76 -0.54 0.03 30.06
C ILE A 76 0.22 1.11 30.81
N PHE A 77 1.03 0.71 31.79
CA PHE A 77 1.84 1.61 32.62
C PHE A 77 3.35 1.40 32.43
N GLY A 78 3.76 0.48 31.56
CA GLY A 78 5.15 0.31 31.15
C GLY A 78 5.34 -0.89 30.23
N ILE A 79 6.58 -1.10 29.83
CA ILE A 79 7.02 -2.30 29.14
C ILE A 79 8.12 -2.98 29.95
N GLY A 80 8.31 -4.26 29.73
CA GLY A 80 9.46 -4.92 30.31
C GLY A 80 9.93 -6.12 29.52
N THR A 81 11.11 -6.60 29.91
CA THR A 81 11.73 -7.79 29.33
C THR A 81 11.86 -8.84 30.42
N ILE A 82 11.32 -10.04 30.19
CA ILE A 82 11.52 -11.17 31.12
C ILE A 82 12.99 -11.58 31.08
N THR A 83 13.66 -11.60 32.23
CA THR A 83 15.07 -12.00 32.34
C THR A 83 15.23 -13.42 32.84
N SER A 84 14.36 -13.88 33.74
CA SER A 84 14.37 -15.25 34.23
C SER A 84 13.02 -15.69 34.75
N ILE A 85 12.80 -17.01 34.73
CA ILE A 85 11.61 -17.66 35.26
C ILE A 85 12.07 -18.80 36.15
N LYS A 86 11.60 -18.86 37.40
CA LYS A 86 11.88 -19.95 38.34
C LYS A 86 10.57 -20.56 38.83
N ARG A 87 10.55 -21.86 39.06
CA ARG A 87 9.41 -22.57 39.67
C ARG A 87 9.80 -23.00 41.07
N VAL A 88 9.04 -22.57 42.07
CA VAL A 88 9.25 -22.88 43.49
C VAL A 88 7.93 -23.28 44.14
N THR A 89 7.95 -23.62 45.43
CA THR A 89 6.73 -23.76 46.24
C THR A 89 6.44 -22.49 47.03
N VAL A 90 5.19 -22.30 47.48
CA VAL A 90 4.80 -21.15 48.34
C VAL A 90 5.68 -21.06 49.59
N GLY A 91 6.00 -22.20 50.21
CA GLY A 91 6.85 -22.28 51.39
C GLY A 91 8.29 -21.81 51.16
N ALA A 92 8.77 -21.87 49.91
CA ALA A 92 10.12 -21.44 49.52
C ALA A 92 10.21 -19.95 49.14
N ILE A 93 9.11 -19.20 49.19
CA ILE A 93 9.11 -17.76 48.87
C ILE A 93 9.79 -16.98 50.01
N GLN A 94 10.84 -16.24 49.66
CA GLN A 94 11.51 -15.28 50.55
C GLN A 94 10.67 -14.00 50.64
N LEU A 95 10.00 -13.81 51.78
CA LEU A 95 9.10 -12.67 52.02
C LEU A 95 9.86 -11.36 52.30
N ASP A 96 11.16 -11.40 52.46
CA ASP A 96 12.06 -10.28 52.73
C ASP A 96 12.90 -9.88 51.51
N ASP A 97 12.70 -10.51 50.35
CA ASP A 97 13.44 -10.21 49.11
C ASP A 97 13.24 -8.75 48.69
N PRO A 98 14.28 -7.88 48.72
CA PRO A 98 14.17 -6.47 48.38
C PRO A 98 13.84 -6.24 46.90
N ALA A 99 14.07 -7.23 46.03
CA ALA A 99 13.71 -7.18 44.62
C ALA A 99 12.20 -7.41 44.38
N HIS A 100 11.48 -7.93 45.39
CA HIS A 100 10.05 -8.16 45.35
C HIS A 100 9.27 -7.07 46.10
N GLY A 101 8.08 -6.76 45.61
CA GLY A 101 7.14 -5.83 46.24
C GLY A 101 6.30 -6.56 47.28
N THR A 102 6.63 -6.40 48.55
CA THR A 102 5.93 -7.12 49.63
C THR A 102 4.72 -6.33 50.09
N THR A 103 3.54 -6.87 49.80
CA THR A 103 2.29 -6.47 50.47
C THR A 103 2.08 -7.24 51.78
N TYR A 104 2.87 -8.28 52.05
CA TYR A 104 2.62 -9.24 53.14
C TYR A 104 3.85 -9.50 54.02
N LYS A 105 3.73 -9.19 55.32
CA LYS A 105 4.76 -9.43 56.34
C LYS A 105 4.81 -10.88 56.86
N LYS A 106 3.76 -11.68 56.63
CA LYS A 106 3.62 -13.06 57.10
C LYS A 106 3.12 -13.95 55.97
N ARG A 107 3.56 -15.22 55.94
CA ARG A 107 3.16 -16.22 54.93
C ARG A 107 1.65 -16.47 54.91
N SER A 108 1.00 -16.44 56.07
CA SER A 108 -0.47 -16.54 56.17
C SER A 108 -1.19 -15.43 55.38
N GLY A 109 -0.62 -14.23 55.34
CA GLY A 109 -1.15 -13.11 54.54
C GLY A 109 -1.02 -13.35 53.04
N LEU A 110 0.11 -13.92 52.59
CA LEU A 110 0.33 -14.30 51.19
C LEU A 110 -0.64 -15.40 50.75
N ILE A 111 -0.80 -16.45 51.56
CA ILE A 111 -1.74 -17.54 51.29
C ILE A 111 -3.18 -17.02 51.24
N ALA A 112 -3.57 -16.14 52.16
CA ALA A 112 -4.89 -15.52 52.15
C ALA A 112 -5.13 -14.67 50.90
N ALA A 113 -4.11 -13.95 50.41
CA ALA A 113 -4.19 -13.19 49.18
C ALA A 113 -4.35 -14.09 47.94
N PHE A 114 -3.58 -15.18 47.88
CA PHE A 114 -3.74 -16.19 46.83
C PHE A 114 -5.15 -16.79 46.84
N LYS A 115 -5.68 -17.16 48.02
CA LYS A 115 -7.04 -17.70 48.16
C LYS A 115 -8.11 -16.68 47.74
N ARG A 116 -7.91 -15.39 48.01
CA ARG A 116 -8.84 -14.33 47.60
C ARG A 116 -8.96 -14.22 46.08
N HIS A 117 -7.85 -14.38 45.36
CA HIS A 117 -7.82 -14.29 43.90
C HIS A 117 -8.08 -15.62 43.19
N HIS A 118 -8.02 -16.73 43.93
CA HIS A 118 -8.26 -18.10 43.45
C HIS A 118 -9.06 -18.91 44.50
N PRO A 119 -10.34 -18.57 44.72
CA PRO A 119 -11.14 -19.16 45.80
C PRO A 119 -11.33 -20.68 45.64
N ASP A 120 -11.28 -21.18 44.42
CA ASP A 120 -11.49 -22.60 44.09
C ASP A 120 -10.21 -23.45 44.24
N GLN A 121 -9.06 -22.85 44.59
CA GLN A 121 -7.79 -23.56 44.73
C GLN A 121 -7.38 -23.76 46.19
N SER A 122 -7.09 -25.01 46.55
CA SER A 122 -6.45 -25.32 47.83
C SER A 122 -4.98 -24.90 47.81
N ILE A 123 -4.71 -23.69 48.33
CA ILE A 123 -3.36 -23.14 48.44
C ILE A 123 -2.75 -23.45 49.81
N ASN A 124 -1.59 -24.10 49.78
CA ASN A 124 -0.75 -24.48 50.93
C ASN A 124 0.74 -24.23 50.61
N ASP A 125 1.63 -24.55 51.55
CA ASP A 125 3.08 -24.31 51.39
C ASP A 125 3.71 -25.10 50.23
N ASP A 126 3.12 -26.25 49.84
CA ASP A 126 3.61 -27.09 48.73
C ASP A 126 3.11 -26.64 47.35
N THR A 127 2.20 -25.66 47.31
CA THR A 127 1.61 -25.17 46.06
C THR A 127 2.69 -24.56 45.17
N LYS A 128 2.74 -24.96 43.90
CA LYS A 128 3.74 -24.49 42.94
C LYS A 128 3.46 -23.05 42.50
N VAL A 129 4.51 -22.23 42.45
CA VAL A 129 4.48 -20.82 42.09
C VAL A 129 5.57 -20.51 41.08
N PHE A 130 5.27 -19.66 40.11
CA PHE A 130 6.21 -19.12 39.13
C PHE A 130 6.72 -17.76 39.58
N ILE A 131 8.04 -17.61 39.63
CA ILE A 131 8.72 -16.34 39.88
C ILE A 131 9.18 -15.79 38.53
N TYR A 132 8.60 -14.68 38.09
CA TYR A 132 9.07 -13.93 36.94
C TYR A 132 9.97 -12.80 37.41
N THR A 133 11.20 -12.76 36.88
CA THR A 133 12.09 -11.60 37.01
C THR A 133 12.08 -10.84 35.69
N TYR A 134 12.04 -9.51 35.77
CA TYR A 134 11.93 -8.65 34.61
C TYR A 134 12.71 -7.34 34.79
N ILE A 135 13.10 -6.75 33.67
CA ILE A 135 13.50 -5.34 33.61
C ILE A 135 12.24 -4.55 33.29
N PHE A 136 11.84 -3.64 34.18
CA PHE A 136 10.70 -2.77 33.98
C PHE A 136 11.14 -1.38 33.54
N ASN A 137 10.55 -0.90 32.45
CA ASN A 137 10.70 0.46 31.97
C ASN A 137 9.34 1.16 32.12
N PRO A 138 9.20 2.15 33.03
CA PRO A 138 7.95 2.86 33.23
C PRO A 138 7.51 3.54 31.94
N SER A 139 6.21 3.55 31.69
CA SER A 139 5.58 4.35 30.63
C SER A 139 5.66 5.87 30.92
N ALA A 140 6.39 6.28 31.96
CA ALA A 140 6.52 7.67 32.40
C ALA A 140 7.61 8.41 31.62
N LYS A 141 7.34 8.54 30.33
CA LYS A 141 7.47 9.72 29.46
C LYS A 141 7.42 9.14 28.06
N THR A 142 6.28 9.32 27.39
CA THR A 142 6.27 9.35 25.93
C THR A 142 7.48 10.19 25.54
N GLU A 143 8.42 9.56 24.84
CA GLU A 143 9.50 10.26 24.18
C GLU A 143 8.83 11.20 23.16
N GLY A 144 8.28 12.37 23.54
CA GLY A 144 7.41 13.20 22.69
C GLY A 144 5.96 13.37 23.21
N CYS A 145 5.17 14.22 22.56
CA CYS A 145 3.82 14.62 23.03
C CYS A 145 2.64 13.94 22.32
N GLY A 146 2.90 12.94 21.47
CA GLY A 146 1.90 12.19 20.72
C GLY A 146 1.32 12.91 19.51
N GLU A 147 1.85 14.08 19.14
CA GLU A 147 1.32 14.86 18.02
C GLU A 147 1.56 14.19 16.67
N ILE A 148 0.54 14.20 15.81
CA ILE A 148 0.61 13.78 14.41
C ILE A 148 0.99 14.99 13.56
N ILE A 149 2.05 14.86 12.77
CA ILE A 149 2.64 15.94 11.99
C ILE A 149 2.64 15.53 10.51
N ALA A 150 1.87 16.23 9.67
CA ALA A 150 1.91 16.05 8.22
C ALA A 150 3.01 16.94 7.61
N ALA A 151 4.06 16.33 7.06
CA ALA A 151 5.18 17.04 6.43
C ALA A 151 5.89 16.16 5.39
N VAL A 152 6.21 16.75 4.23
CA VAL A 152 6.93 16.06 3.13
C VAL A 152 8.32 15.58 3.57
N GLY A 153 9.05 16.43 4.28
CA GLY A 153 10.35 16.11 4.88
C GLY A 153 10.27 15.95 6.39
N GLN A 154 11.33 15.43 7.01
CA GLN A 154 11.41 15.28 8.46
C GLN A 154 11.30 16.65 9.15
N PRO A 155 10.27 16.88 9.99
CA PRO A 155 10.16 18.13 10.72
C PRO A 155 11.31 18.25 11.72
N LYS A 156 11.91 19.45 11.83
CA LYS A 156 13.02 19.70 12.76
C LYS A 156 12.57 19.73 14.22
N LYS A 157 11.32 20.11 14.48
CA LYS A 157 10.72 20.27 15.81
C LYS A 157 9.25 19.89 15.76
N CYS A 158 8.74 19.30 16.84
CA CYS A 158 7.30 19.10 17.00
C CYS A 158 6.59 20.47 17.07
N PRO A 159 5.53 20.71 16.29
CA PRO A 159 4.82 21.99 16.31
C PRO A 159 4.15 22.28 17.67
N LYS A 160 3.85 21.24 18.45
CA LYS A 160 3.16 21.32 19.75
C LYS A 160 4.11 21.47 20.93
N CYS A 161 4.92 20.44 21.23
CA CYS A 161 5.82 20.48 22.39
C CYS A 161 7.18 21.13 22.13
N LYS A 162 7.47 21.52 20.88
CA LYS A 162 8.73 22.15 20.44
C LYS A 162 9.99 21.30 20.60
N GLN A 163 9.87 20.06 21.09
CA GLN A 163 10.97 19.13 21.19
C GLN A 163 11.45 18.72 19.79
N THR A 164 12.77 18.61 19.65
CA THR A 164 13.46 18.11 18.45
C THR A 164 13.61 16.59 18.47
N ASN A 165 13.64 16.03 19.68
CA ASN A 165 13.91 14.62 19.90
C ASN A 165 12.61 13.84 19.68
N HIS A 166 12.72 12.63 19.16
CA HIS A 166 11.63 11.67 19.07
C HIS A 166 10.56 11.95 17.98
N ILE A 167 10.95 12.57 16.88
CA ILE A 167 10.14 12.64 15.66
C ILE A 167 10.43 11.39 14.82
N ARG A 168 9.45 10.50 14.67
CA ARG A 168 9.55 9.32 13.79
C ARG A 168 8.61 9.45 12.61
N ARG A 169 8.99 8.94 11.45
CA ARG A 169 8.07 8.82 10.31
C ARG A 169 7.12 7.65 10.53
N ASP A 170 5.91 7.79 10.01
CA ASP A 170 4.98 6.67 9.86
C ASP A 170 5.65 5.56 9.02
N PRO A 171 5.71 4.30 9.51
CA PRO A 171 6.30 3.20 8.74
C PRO A 171 5.44 2.81 7.53
N ASP A 172 4.18 3.20 7.47
CA ASP A 172 3.25 2.79 6.40
C ASP A 172 3.50 3.53 5.09
N THR A 173 3.02 2.91 4.01
CA THR A 173 3.01 3.48 2.65
C THR A 173 1.60 3.82 2.20
N LEU A 174 1.50 4.85 1.36
CA LEU A 174 0.25 5.18 0.66
C LEU A 174 -0.10 4.05 -0.31
N ASP A 175 -1.39 3.75 -0.39
CA ASP A 175 -1.94 2.86 -1.41
C ASP A 175 -1.55 3.33 -2.81
N THR A 176 -1.28 2.39 -3.72
CA THR A 176 -0.91 2.70 -5.11
C THR A 176 -2.01 3.51 -5.78
N TRP A 177 -3.28 3.17 -5.53
CA TRP A 177 -4.44 3.90 -6.08
C TRP A 177 -4.57 5.33 -5.56
N PHE A 178 -3.99 5.65 -4.39
CA PHE A 178 -3.91 7.04 -3.93
C PHE A 178 -3.07 7.86 -4.91
N SER A 179 -1.86 7.39 -5.24
CA SER A 179 -0.99 8.08 -6.19
C SER A 179 -1.54 8.07 -7.63
N SER A 180 -2.07 6.94 -8.11
CA SER A 180 -2.67 6.84 -9.44
C SER A 180 -3.91 7.73 -9.59
N GLY A 181 -4.64 7.98 -8.50
CA GLY A 181 -5.76 8.91 -8.48
C GLY A 181 -5.37 10.38 -8.71
N LEU A 182 -4.11 10.75 -8.48
CA LEU A 182 -3.63 12.13 -8.70
C LEU A 182 -3.20 12.39 -10.16
N TRP A 183 -3.14 11.33 -10.99
CA TRP A 183 -2.49 11.32 -12.31
C TRP A 183 -2.88 12.50 -13.22
N THR A 184 -4.16 12.84 -13.28
CA THR A 184 -4.72 13.84 -14.21
C THR A 184 -4.24 15.28 -13.99
N PHE A 185 -3.59 15.57 -12.86
CA PHE A 185 -3.03 16.89 -12.56
C PHE A 185 -1.61 16.82 -12.00
N SER A 186 -1.25 15.76 -11.27
CA SER A 186 0.12 15.61 -10.73
C SER A 186 1.19 15.51 -11.80
N THR A 187 0.84 14.96 -12.97
CA THR A 187 1.75 14.84 -14.12
C THR A 187 1.97 16.15 -14.86
N LEU A 188 1.08 17.11 -14.66
CA LEU A 188 1.11 18.41 -15.34
C LEU A 188 1.85 19.45 -14.50
N GLY A 189 2.55 19.05 -13.43
CA GLY A 189 3.34 19.94 -12.58
C GLY A 189 2.59 20.54 -11.39
N TRP A 190 1.42 20.01 -11.04
CA TRP A 190 0.76 20.29 -9.76
C TRP A 190 1.70 19.92 -8.58
N PRO A 191 1.73 20.70 -7.47
CA PRO A 191 0.81 21.78 -7.10
C PRO A 191 1.03 23.14 -7.78
N GLU A 192 2.02 23.24 -8.65
CA GLU A 192 2.36 24.50 -9.28
C GLU A 192 1.40 24.83 -10.42
N LYS A 193 1.15 26.13 -10.63
CA LYS A 193 0.26 26.63 -11.69
C LYS A 193 0.99 26.69 -13.03
N THR A 194 1.41 25.53 -13.51
CA THR A 194 2.12 25.42 -14.79
C THR A 194 1.20 25.71 -15.98
N GLN A 195 1.82 26.01 -17.12
CA GLN A 195 1.08 26.17 -18.38
C GLN A 195 0.44 24.86 -18.84
N ASP A 196 1.09 23.72 -18.61
CA ASP A 196 0.56 22.40 -18.97
C ASP A 196 -0.70 22.05 -18.15
N LEU A 197 -0.70 22.34 -16.84
CA LEU A 197 -1.86 22.13 -16.00
C LEU A 197 -3.06 22.94 -16.49
N LYS A 198 -2.83 24.21 -16.85
CA LYS A 198 -3.87 25.08 -17.42
C LYS A 198 -4.37 24.60 -18.79
N THR A 199 -3.51 23.99 -19.60
CA THR A 199 -3.82 23.62 -20.98
C THR A 199 -4.51 22.25 -21.07
N TYR A 200 -4.09 21.28 -20.24
CA TYR A 200 -4.47 19.88 -20.38
C TYR A 200 -5.39 19.34 -19.27
N HIS A 201 -5.68 20.14 -18.24
CA HIS A 201 -6.69 19.83 -17.22
C HIS A 201 -7.89 20.79 -17.36
N PRO A 202 -9.13 20.29 -17.50
CA PRO A 202 -9.53 18.88 -17.58
C PRO A 202 -9.15 18.22 -18.92
N THR A 203 -8.80 16.94 -18.89
CA THR A 203 -8.48 16.15 -20.10
C THR A 203 -9.75 15.87 -20.93
N THR A 204 -9.64 15.81 -22.25
CA THR A 204 -10.83 15.57 -23.10
C THR A 204 -11.36 14.14 -22.99
N VAL A 205 -10.51 13.13 -23.10
CA VAL A 205 -10.90 11.70 -23.09
C VAL A 205 -9.99 10.91 -22.15
N MET A 206 -10.59 10.11 -21.27
CA MET A 206 -9.90 9.07 -20.49
C MET A 206 -10.30 7.70 -21.05
N GLU A 207 -9.32 6.97 -21.58
CA GLU A 207 -9.49 5.62 -22.11
C GLU A 207 -8.90 4.59 -21.15
N THR A 208 -9.69 3.56 -20.80
CA THR A 208 -9.22 2.46 -19.97
C THR A 208 -10.15 1.25 -20.03
N GLY A 209 -9.72 0.11 -19.48
CA GLY A 209 -10.53 -1.08 -19.33
C GLY A 209 -11.60 -0.87 -18.26
N TRP A 210 -12.79 -1.45 -18.46
CA TRP A 210 -13.88 -1.33 -17.49
C TRP A 210 -13.55 -1.92 -16.11
N ASP A 211 -12.55 -2.81 -16.01
CA ASP A 211 -12.19 -3.50 -14.76
C ASP A 211 -11.54 -2.61 -13.70
N ILE A 212 -11.01 -1.44 -14.07
CA ILE A 212 -10.43 -0.45 -13.15
C ILE A 212 -11.24 0.83 -13.01
N LEU A 213 -12.53 0.79 -13.39
CA LEU A 213 -13.46 1.91 -13.22
C LEU A 213 -13.51 2.42 -11.75
N PHE A 214 -13.66 1.53 -10.77
CA PHE A 214 -13.72 1.94 -9.36
C PHE A 214 -12.36 2.20 -8.73
N PHE A 215 -11.34 1.41 -9.11
CA PHE A 215 -10.01 1.51 -8.53
C PHE A 215 -9.24 2.74 -9.03
N TRP A 216 -9.45 3.16 -10.29
CA TRP A 216 -8.70 4.24 -10.89
C TRP A 216 -9.57 5.43 -11.30
N VAL A 217 -10.54 5.23 -12.19
CA VAL A 217 -11.34 6.33 -12.77
C VAL A 217 -12.10 7.08 -11.68
N ALA A 218 -12.82 6.36 -10.80
CA ALA A 218 -13.53 6.96 -9.68
C ALA A 218 -12.58 7.69 -8.70
N ARG A 219 -11.38 7.14 -8.45
CA ARG A 219 -10.36 7.79 -7.60
C ARG A 219 -9.85 9.08 -8.23
N MET A 220 -9.62 9.12 -9.54
CA MET A 220 -9.26 10.35 -10.24
C MET A 220 -10.34 11.42 -10.13
N ILE A 221 -11.61 11.04 -10.24
CA ILE A 221 -12.74 11.96 -10.05
C ILE A 221 -12.74 12.52 -8.61
N MET A 222 -12.65 11.66 -7.60
CA MET A 222 -12.63 12.07 -6.21
C MET A 222 -11.47 13.03 -5.90
N MET A 223 -10.26 12.70 -6.36
CA MET A 223 -9.06 13.49 -6.07
C MET A 223 -9.07 14.83 -6.80
N SER A 224 -9.46 14.87 -8.08
CA SER A 224 -9.57 16.13 -8.83
C SER A 224 -10.67 17.02 -8.25
N GLN A 225 -11.83 16.47 -7.88
CA GLN A 225 -12.88 17.23 -7.19
C GLN A 225 -12.43 17.75 -5.82
N TYR A 226 -11.58 17.02 -5.11
CA TYR A 226 -11.04 17.47 -3.84
C TYR A 226 -9.99 18.58 -3.99
N PHE A 227 -8.96 18.38 -4.82
CA PHE A 227 -7.82 19.28 -4.95
C PHE A 227 -8.01 20.40 -5.97
N MET A 228 -8.58 20.09 -7.13
CA MET A 228 -8.72 21.00 -8.27
C MET A 228 -10.09 21.67 -8.33
N LYS A 229 -11.11 21.11 -7.66
CA LYS A 229 -12.52 21.56 -7.70
C LYS A 229 -13.13 21.49 -9.10
N GLU A 230 -12.58 20.64 -9.95
CA GLU A 230 -13.03 20.41 -11.33
C GLU A 230 -13.14 18.91 -11.60
N VAL A 231 -13.71 18.53 -12.74
CA VAL A 231 -13.67 17.14 -13.21
C VAL A 231 -12.31 16.83 -13.83
N PRO A 232 -11.77 15.61 -13.71
CA PRO A 232 -10.46 15.30 -14.29
C PRO A 232 -10.50 15.13 -15.82
N PHE A 233 -11.65 14.74 -16.37
CA PHE A 233 -11.86 14.50 -17.79
C PHE A 233 -13.31 14.74 -18.21
N LYS A 234 -13.53 15.04 -19.50
CA LYS A 234 -14.87 15.30 -20.07
C LYS A 234 -15.59 14.02 -20.50
N TYR A 235 -14.88 13.09 -21.13
CA TYR A 235 -15.43 11.82 -21.62
C TYR A 235 -14.62 10.64 -21.11
N ILE A 236 -15.31 9.53 -20.80
CA ILE A 236 -14.70 8.26 -20.42
C ILE A 236 -15.04 7.25 -21.50
N TYR A 237 -14.02 6.61 -22.07
CA TYR A 237 -14.20 5.48 -22.97
C TYR A 237 -13.73 4.20 -22.26
N LEU A 238 -14.68 3.32 -21.94
CA LEU A 238 -14.40 2.04 -21.32
C LEU A 238 -14.37 0.95 -22.39
N HIS A 239 -13.18 0.43 -22.69
CA HIS A 239 -13.03 -0.69 -23.60
C HIS A 239 -13.18 -2.02 -22.87
N GLY A 240 -13.51 -3.08 -23.61
CA GLY A 240 -13.55 -4.45 -23.10
C GLY A 240 -12.16 -5.04 -22.85
N LEU A 241 -12.13 -6.17 -22.17
CA LEU A 241 -10.89 -6.90 -21.89
C LEU A 241 -10.47 -7.76 -23.09
N VAL A 242 -9.16 -7.89 -23.25
CA VAL A 242 -8.59 -8.85 -24.20
C VAL A 242 -8.54 -10.22 -23.52
N LEU A 243 -9.21 -11.19 -24.12
CA LEU A 243 -9.35 -12.56 -23.64
C LEU A 243 -8.52 -13.52 -24.49
N ASP A 244 -8.16 -14.66 -23.91
CA ASP A 244 -7.53 -15.75 -24.66
C ASP A 244 -8.51 -16.40 -25.66
N ARG A 245 -8.01 -17.36 -26.44
CA ARG A 245 -8.81 -18.09 -27.43
C ARG A 245 -10.04 -18.82 -26.86
N HIS A 246 -10.05 -19.11 -25.56
CA HIS A 246 -11.13 -19.79 -24.86
C HIS A 246 -12.04 -18.82 -24.08
N GLY A 247 -11.79 -17.51 -24.18
CA GLY A 247 -12.57 -16.47 -23.50
C GLY A 247 -12.19 -16.27 -22.02
N LYS A 248 -11.00 -16.71 -21.58
CA LYS A 248 -10.51 -16.42 -20.22
C LYS A 248 -9.65 -15.16 -20.22
N LYS A 249 -9.64 -14.44 -19.09
CA LYS A 249 -8.76 -13.27 -18.89
C LYS A 249 -7.30 -13.69 -19.08
N MET A 250 -6.58 -12.95 -19.92
CA MET A 250 -5.15 -13.20 -20.12
C MET A 250 -4.38 -12.90 -18.84
N SER A 251 -3.44 -13.77 -18.48
CA SER A 251 -2.60 -13.60 -17.31
C SER A 251 -1.18 -14.08 -17.60
N LYS A 252 -0.20 -13.27 -17.20
CA LYS A 252 1.23 -13.62 -17.27
C LYS A 252 1.53 -14.90 -16.49
N SER A 253 0.94 -15.07 -15.30
CA SER A 253 1.22 -16.25 -14.46
C SER A 253 0.60 -17.54 -14.99
N LYS A 254 -0.46 -17.45 -15.81
CA LYS A 254 -1.12 -18.60 -16.42
C LYS A 254 -0.63 -18.90 -17.84
N GLY A 255 0.24 -18.06 -18.40
CA GLY A 255 0.76 -18.22 -19.76
C GLY A 255 -0.32 -18.17 -20.85
N THR A 256 -1.52 -17.64 -20.54
CA THR A 256 -2.66 -17.60 -21.48
C THR A 256 -2.65 -16.38 -22.40
N GLY A 257 -1.67 -15.47 -22.21
CA GLY A 257 -1.57 -14.23 -22.96
C GLY A 257 -0.86 -14.41 -24.30
N VAL A 258 -1.36 -13.71 -25.32
CA VAL A 258 -0.59 -13.47 -26.54
C VAL A 258 0.41 -12.34 -26.26
N ASP A 259 1.70 -12.64 -26.30
CA ASP A 259 2.73 -11.61 -26.16
C ASP A 259 2.77 -10.75 -27.42
N PRO A 260 2.56 -9.42 -27.32
CA PRO A 260 2.51 -8.57 -28.49
C PRO A 260 3.89 -8.43 -29.17
N ILE A 261 5.02 -8.58 -28.46
CA ILE A 261 6.35 -8.35 -29.06
C ILE A 261 6.71 -9.42 -30.10
N PRO A 262 6.67 -10.74 -29.80
CA PRO A 262 6.92 -11.77 -30.82
C PRO A 262 5.91 -11.72 -31.97
N MET A 263 4.66 -11.33 -31.68
CA MET A 263 3.65 -11.19 -32.72
C MET A 263 3.96 -10.01 -33.66
N MET A 264 4.54 -8.91 -33.15
CA MET A 264 4.93 -7.75 -33.96
C MET A 264 6.05 -8.14 -34.92
N GLU A 265 7.02 -8.91 -34.43
CA GLU A 265 8.12 -9.42 -35.27
C GLU A 265 7.60 -10.36 -36.36
N LYS A 266 6.63 -11.22 -36.04
CA LYS A 266 6.10 -12.23 -36.97
C LYS A 266 5.11 -11.68 -38.00
N TYR A 267 4.23 -10.77 -37.59
CA TYR A 267 3.07 -10.33 -38.39
C TYR A 267 3.06 -8.83 -38.70
N GLY A 268 3.93 -8.04 -38.07
CA GLY A 268 3.95 -6.58 -38.16
C GLY A 268 3.03 -5.91 -37.16
N THR A 269 3.41 -4.71 -36.72
CA THR A 269 2.68 -3.90 -35.73
C THR A 269 1.25 -3.56 -36.17
N ASP A 270 1.05 -3.27 -37.45
CA ASP A 270 -0.28 -2.93 -37.98
C ASP A 270 -1.25 -4.11 -37.93
N ALA A 271 -0.76 -5.33 -38.18
CA ALA A 271 -1.60 -6.52 -38.08
C ALA A 271 -2.15 -6.68 -36.65
N ILE A 272 -1.34 -6.44 -35.63
CA ILE A 272 -1.78 -6.48 -34.23
C ILE A 272 -2.76 -5.36 -33.94
N ARG A 273 -2.41 -4.09 -34.25
CA ARG A 273 -3.29 -2.95 -33.97
C ARG A 273 -4.67 -3.13 -34.59
N LEU A 274 -4.71 -3.53 -35.86
CA LEU A 274 -5.97 -3.79 -36.57
C LEU A 274 -6.72 -4.98 -35.96
N SER A 275 -6.03 -6.03 -35.49
CA SER A 275 -6.68 -7.16 -34.83
C SER A 275 -7.33 -6.83 -33.48
N LEU A 276 -6.84 -5.79 -32.80
CA LEU A 276 -7.39 -5.28 -31.54
C LEU A 276 -8.59 -4.36 -31.78
N ILE A 277 -8.54 -3.55 -32.84
CA ILE A 277 -9.52 -2.48 -33.11
C ILE A 277 -10.68 -2.96 -33.98
N LEU A 278 -10.41 -3.74 -35.03
CA LEU A 278 -11.41 -4.15 -36.01
C LEU A 278 -12.16 -5.41 -35.57
N GLY A 279 -13.49 -5.38 -35.77
CA GLY A 279 -14.38 -6.50 -35.44
C GLY A 279 -14.73 -6.60 -33.96
N THR A 280 -14.49 -5.55 -33.17
CA THR A 280 -14.86 -5.47 -31.75
C THR A 280 -15.83 -4.31 -31.55
N SER A 281 -17.00 -4.58 -30.96
CA SER A 281 -17.92 -3.51 -30.55
C SER A 281 -17.36 -2.76 -29.33
N PRO A 282 -17.50 -1.42 -29.26
CA PRO A 282 -17.09 -0.65 -28.10
C PRO A 282 -17.60 -1.22 -26.78
N GLY A 283 -16.71 -1.32 -25.79
CA GLY A 283 -17.01 -1.86 -24.46
C GLY A 283 -17.17 -3.38 -24.35
N GLN A 284 -17.12 -4.13 -25.47
CA GLN A 284 -17.20 -5.59 -25.44
C GLN A 284 -15.81 -6.23 -25.32
N ASP A 285 -15.73 -7.26 -24.50
CA ASP A 285 -14.55 -8.11 -24.43
C ASP A 285 -14.36 -8.86 -25.76
N PHE A 286 -13.10 -9.12 -26.14
CA PHE A 286 -12.81 -9.83 -27.37
C PHE A 286 -11.67 -10.83 -27.21
N ARG A 287 -11.71 -11.87 -28.03
CA ARG A 287 -10.68 -12.91 -28.04
C ARG A 287 -9.55 -12.53 -28.98
N LEU A 288 -8.33 -12.66 -28.50
CA LEU A 288 -7.11 -12.51 -29.29
C LEU A 288 -6.38 -13.85 -29.36
N TYR A 289 -6.07 -14.25 -30.59
CA TYR A 289 -5.33 -15.46 -30.91
C TYR A 289 -4.55 -15.23 -32.19
N GLU A 290 -3.49 -15.99 -32.38
CA GLU A 290 -2.49 -15.74 -33.43
C GLU A 290 -3.09 -15.76 -34.84
N GLU A 291 -4.02 -16.67 -35.12
CA GLU A 291 -4.67 -16.80 -36.42
C GLU A 291 -5.50 -15.55 -36.78
N LYS A 292 -6.10 -14.89 -35.77
CA LYS A 292 -6.77 -13.59 -35.97
C LYS A 292 -5.76 -12.55 -36.40
N ILE A 293 -4.60 -12.44 -35.73
CA ILE A 293 -3.53 -11.50 -36.08
C ILE A 293 -3.01 -11.78 -37.50
N ALA A 294 -2.78 -13.05 -37.83
CA ALA A 294 -2.34 -13.48 -39.14
C ALA A 294 -3.30 -13.07 -40.27
N SER A 295 -4.62 -13.10 -40.02
CA SER A 295 -5.59 -12.61 -41.00
C SER A 295 -5.46 -11.10 -41.27
N PHE A 296 -5.13 -10.30 -40.26
CA PHE A 296 -4.93 -8.86 -40.43
C PHE A 296 -3.61 -8.54 -41.13
N ARG A 297 -2.56 -9.37 -40.98
CA ARG A 297 -1.38 -9.29 -41.85
C ARG A 297 -1.77 -9.45 -43.32
N ASN A 298 -2.66 -10.39 -43.64
CA ASN A 298 -3.12 -10.59 -45.03
C ASN A 298 -3.87 -9.36 -45.55
N PHE A 299 -4.70 -8.73 -44.70
CA PHE A 299 -5.38 -7.47 -45.03
C PHE A 299 -4.38 -6.33 -45.29
N VAL A 300 -3.39 -6.14 -44.43
CA VAL A 300 -2.31 -5.15 -44.63
C VAL A 300 -1.55 -5.42 -45.93
N ASN A 301 -1.22 -6.69 -46.21
CA ASN A 301 -0.57 -7.06 -47.47
C ASN A 301 -1.46 -6.78 -48.69
N LYS A 302 -2.78 -6.86 -48.56
CA LYS A 302 -3.70 -6.48 -49.63
C LYS A 302 -3.65 -4.98 -49.90
N LEU A 303 -3.63 -4.14 -48.85
CA LEU A 303 -3.45 -2.69 -48.99
C LEU A 303 -2.10 -2.35 -49.64
N TRP A 304 -1.03 -3.05 -49.23
CA TRP A 304 0.28 -2.92 -49.84
C TRP A 304 0.26 -3.24 -51.34
N ASN A 305 -0.37 -4.35 -51.74
CA ASN A 305 -0.49 -4.73 -53.14
C ASN A 305 -1.29 -3.72 -53.97
N VAL A 306 -2.37 -3.15 -53.41
CA VAL A 306 -3.15 -2.08 -54.05
C VAL A 306 -2.27 -0.84 -54.26
N SER A 307 -1.57 -0.39 -53.22
CA SER A 307 -0.65 0.76 -53.31
C SER A 307 0.46 0.52 -54.35
N ARG A 308 1.11 -0.65 -54.30
CA ARG A 308 2.15 -1.04 -55.27
C ARG A 308 1.60 -1.06 -56.70
N PHE A 309 0.39 -1.56 -56.91
CA PHE A 309 -0.25 -1.55 -58.22
C PHE A 309 -0.46 -0.12 -58.72
N ILE A 310 -1.08 0.75 -57.93
CA ILE A 310 -1.32 2.16 -58.29
C ILE A 310 0.01 2.85 -58.63
N MET A 311 1.00 2.78 -57.74
CA MET A 311 2.31 3.41 -57.94
C MET A 311 3.04 2.90 -59.19
N SER A 312 2.98 1.59 -59.47
CA SER A 312 3.64 1.00 -60.64
C SER A 312 2.99 1.42 -61.97
N ASN A 313 1.68 1.68 -61.96
CA ASN A 313 0.96 2.13 -63.15
C ASN A 313 1.06 3.65 -63.35
N CYS A 314 1.03 4.45 -62.28
CA CYS A 314 1.26 5.90 -62.37
C CYS A 314 2.62 6.23 -62.99
N LYS A 315 3.68 5.46 -62.68
CA LYS A 315 5.01 5.64 -63.30
C LYS A 315 5.07 5.30 -64.79
N LYS A 316 4.11 4.52 -65.30
CA LYS A 316 4.05 4.08 -66.69
C LYS A 316 3.14 4.95 -67.56
N MET A 317 2.46 5.95 -66.97
CA MET A 317 1.65 6.88 -67.74
C MET A 317 2.58 7.92 -68.40
N PRO A 318 2.71 7.94 -69.74
CA PRO A 318 3.44 9.00 -70.41
C PRO A 318 2.58 10.26 -70.29
N ASN A 319 3.01 11.24 -69.50
CA ASN A 319 2.29 12.48 -69.22
C ASN A 319 0.79 12.26 -68.93
N GLY A 320 0.49 11.64 -67.78
CA GLY A 320 -0.89 11.64 -67.29
C GLY A 320 -1.41 13.08 -67.07
N PRO A 321 -2.73 13.28 -66.93
CA PRO A 321 -3.36 14.61 -66.80
C PRO A 321 -2.90 15.42 -65.56
N TRP A 322 -1.97 14.89 -64.77
CA TRP A 322 -1.35 15.47 -63.58
C TRP A 322 -0.32 16.59 -63.87
N ASN A 323 -0.25 17.09 -65.11
CA ASN A 323 0.37 18.39 -65.40
C ASN A 323 -0.60 19.58 -65.12
N SER A 324 -1.82 19.31 -64.67
CA SER A 324 -2.68 20.34 -64.10
C SER A 324 -2.11 20.81 -62.75
N PRO A 325 -2.07 22.13 -62.48
CA PRO A 325 -1.65 22.65 -61.18
C PRO A 325 -2.47 22.01 -60.05
N PRO A 326 -1.90 21.86 -58.84
CA PRO A 326 -2.63 21.29 -57.71
C PRO A 326 -3.94 22.07 -57.49
N PRO A 327 -5.05 21.38 -57.14
CA PRO A 327 -6.33 22.03 -56.89
C PRO A 327 -6.19 23.13 -55.84
N PHE A 328 -6.86 24.26 -56.07
CA PHE A 328 -6.84 25.38 -55.14
C PHE A 328 -7.55 24.97 -53.84
N PRO A 329 -7.28 25.63 -52.70
CA PRO A 329 -7.91 25.30 -51.40
C PRO A 329 -9.44 25.27 -51.38
N ASN A 330 -10.09 25.84 -52.40
CA ASN A 330 -11.54 25.87 -52.58
C ASN A 330 -12.10 24.65 -53.36
N ASP A 331 -11.24 23.83 -53.96
CA ASP A 331 -11.62 22.65 -54.73
C ASP A 331 -11.76 21.39 -53.85
N TYR A 332 -11.35 21.47 -52.59
CA TYR A 332 -11.49 20.38 -51.62
C TYR A 332 -12.87 20.43 -50.97
N SER A 333 -13.60 19.31 -51.04
CA SER A 333 -14.83 19.15 -50.28
C SER A 333 -14.50 18.97 -48.79
N LEU A 334 -15.52 19.08 -47.92
CA LEU A 334 -15.38 18.77 -46.49
C LEU A 334 -14.89 17.34 -46.22
N SER A 335 -14.99 16.43 -47.19
CA SER A 335 -14.51 15.04 -47.07
C SER A 335 -13.01 14.90 -47.34
N ASP A 336 -12.36 15.95 -47.87
CA ASP A 336 -10.95 15.95 -48.25
C ASP A 336 -10.05 16.75 -47.27
N ARG A 337 -10.63 17.26 -46.17
CA ARG A 337 -9.93 18.06 -45.14
C ARG A 337 -9.66 17.29 -43.85
#